data_AF-A0A951U060-F1
#
_entry.id   AF-A0A951U060-F1
#
_cell.length_a   1.000
_cell.length_b   1.000
_cell.length_c   1.000
_cell.angle_alpha   90.00
_cell.angle_beta   90.00
_cell.angle_gamma   90.00
#
_symmetry.space_group_name_H-M   'P 1'
#
loop_
_entity.id
_entity.type
_entity.pdbx_description
1 polymer ?
#
loop_
_entity_poly.entity_id
_entity_poly.type
_entity_poly.pdbx_seq_one_letter_code
_entity_poly.pdbx_strand_id
1 'polypeptide(L)'
;MSNLKNKSLYLIPFLLFASPVLAHNVKTEGNVAATFHIEPNHNPKAGEASKAWFALTKPGGEVIPLDRCNCQLKITSNKQTIAQPTLKAISAEQYKGIPGAEVTFPQAGIYTLEISGTPKVDADEFNAFKFAYDVTVQAGAAPQSSPVAQVPTTTQPAETGWILPVTIGAIALAAGAWIMKRSVKN
;
A
#
# COMPACT_ATOMS: atom_id res chain seq x y z
N MET A 1 -30.10 56.88 -31.20
CA MET A 1 -28.66 56.59 -31.04
C MET A 1 -28.49 55.60 -29.91
N SER A 2 -28.19 54.36 -30.26
CA SER A 2 -27.92 53.21 -29.39
C SER A 2 -26.53 53.29 -28.78
N ASN A 3 -26.38 53.07 -27.47
CA ASN A 3 -25.08 52.76 -26.89
C ASN A 3 -25.19 51.57 -25.91
N LEU A 4 -24.53 50.50 -26.32
CA LEU A 4 -24.30 49.24 -25.63
C LEU A 4 -23.17 49.42 -24.59
N LYS A 5 -22.92 48.36 -23.78
CA LYS A 5 -21.74 48.09 -22.94
C LYS A 5 -21.92 48.50 -21.46
N ASN A 6 -21.87 47.61 -20.46
CA ASN A 6 -20.82 46.64 -20.14
C ASN A 6 -21.37 45.54 -19.21
N LYS A 7 -21.33 44.26 -19.62
CA LYS A 7 -21.38 43.13 -18.67
C LYS A 7 -19.94 42.71 -18.39
N SER A 8 -19.38 43.21 -17.29
CA SER A 8 -18.08 42.76 -16.78
C SER A 8 -18.26 41.38 -16.16
N LEU A 9 -17.86 40.34 -16.89
CA LEU A 9 -17.84 38.96 -16.41
C LEU A 9 -16.53 38.75 -15.64
N TYR A 10 -16.57 38.87 -14.31
CA TYR A 10 -15.43 38.55 -13.46
C TYR A 10 -15.22 37.02 -13.45
N LEU A 11 -14.16 36.56 -14.13
CA LEU A 11 -13.61 35.21 -13.99
C LEU A 11 -12.89 35.12 -12.64
N ILE A 12 -13.53 34.50 -11.65
CA ILE A 12 -12.90 34.15 -10.36
C ILE A 12 -11.96 32.96 -10.60
N PRO A 13 -10.65 33.07 -10.34
CA PRO A 13 -9.75 31.92 -10.44
C PRO A 13 -10.02 31.00 -9.24
N PHE A 14 -10.51 29.80 -9.53
CA PHE A 14 -10.69 28.73 -8.55
C PHE A 14 -9.29 28.22 -8.14
N LEU A 15 -8.75 28.75 -7.03
CA LEU A 15 -7.53 28.21 -6.43
C LEU A 15 -7.82 26.79 -5.91
N LEU A 16 -7.36 25.79 -6.65
CA LEU A 16 -7.31 24.41 -6.20
C LEU A 16 -6.20 24.27 -5.16
N PHE A 17 -6.57 24.38 -3.88
CA PHE A 17 -5.69 23.97 -2.78
C PHE A 17 -5.56 22.45 -2.79
N ALA A 18 -4.48 21.94 -3.38
CA ALA A 18 -4.07 20.56 -3.20
C ALA A 18 -3.55 20.41 -1.77
N SER A 19 -4.32 19.75 -0.89
CA SER A 19 -3.83 19.40 0.44
C SER A 19 -2.65 18.43 0.29
N PRO A 20 -1.47 18.69 0.90
CA PRO A 20 -0.41 17.71 0.91
C PRO A 20 -0.88 16.50 1.73
N VAL A 21 -1.04 15.36 1.07
CA VAL A 21 -1.20 14.07 1.76
C VAL A 21 0.17 13.70 2.30
N LEU A 22 0.56 14.26 3.46
CA LEU A 22 1.75 13.80 4.17
C LEU A 22 1.37 12.55 4.96
N ALA A 23 1.46 11.41 4.28
CA ALA A 23 1.35 10.08 4.89
C ALA A 23 2.61 9.70 5.70
N HIS A 24 3.60 10.58 5.80
CA HIS A 24 4.83 10.28 6.53
C HIS A 24 4.68 10.53 8.02
N ASN A 25 4.83 9.46 8.80
CA ASN A 25 4.88 9.57 10.26
C ASN A 25 6.24 10.13 10.66
N VAL A 26 6.27 11.42 11.03
CA VAL A 26 7.47 12.09 11.54
C VAL A 26 7.45 12.06 13.07
N LYS A 27 8.57 11.65 13.69
CA LYS A 27 8.79 11.74 15.14
C LYS A 27 10.09 12.47 15.43
N THR A 28 10.19 13.10 16.59
CA THR A 28 11.37 13.87 17.01
C THR A 28 11.76 13.53 18.44
N GLU A 29 13.06 13.42 18.71
CA GLU A 29 13.63 13.23 20.05
C GLU A 29 15.01 13.91 20.09
N GLY A 30 15.22 14.78 21.08
CA GLY A 30 16.40 15.64 21.10
C GLY A 30 16.53 16.45 19.81
N ASN A 31 17.72 16.44 19.22
CA ASN A 31 18.01 17.02 17.91
C ASN A 31 17.91 16.01 16.74
N VAL A 32 17.12 14.95 16.86
CA VAL A 32 16.90 13.98 15.79
C VAL A 32 15.42 13.95 15.41
N ALA A 33 15.14 14.03 14.12
CA ALA A 33 13.84 13.75 13.53
C ALA A 33 13.92 12.51 12.65
N ALA A 34 12.90 11.66 12.68
CA ALA A 34 12.77 10.48 11.85
C ALA A 34 11.49 10.55 11.03
N THR A 35 11.62 10.40 9.72
CA THR A 35 10.49 10.19 8.80
C THR A 35 10.45 8.70 8.46
N PHE A 36 9.33 8.04 8.76
CA PHE A 36 9.18 6.60 8.54
C PHE A 36 8.28 6.28 7.34
N HIS A 37 8.74 5.33 6.52
CA HIS A 37 7.92 4.71 5.48
C HIS A 37 8.14 3.20 5.41
N ILE A 38 7.07 2.48 5.04
CA ILE A 38 7.14 1.06 4.72
C ILE A 38 6.36 0.78 3.45
N GLU A 39 6.97 0.07 2.52
CA GLU A 39 6.37 -0.27 1.23
C GLU A 39 5.52 -1.55 1.31
N PRO A 40 4.48 -1.67 0.47
CA PRO A 40 3.93 -0.63 -0.40
C PRO A 40 3.01 0.33 0.38
N ASN A 41 3.24 1.64 0.28
CA ASN A 41 2.33 2.71 0.75
C ASN A 41 1.77 2.52 2.17
N HIS A 42 2.62 2.19 3.14
CA HIS A 42 2.26 1.88 4.53
C HIS A 42 1.26 0.73 4.69
N ASN A 43 1.16 -0.15 3.70
CA ASN A 43 0.22 -1.26 3.66
C ASN A 43 0.93 -2.60 3.41
N PRO A 44 1.85 -3.02 4.31
CA PRO A 44 2.54 -4.28 4.19
C PRO A 44 1.57 -5.46 4.36
N LYS A 45 1.91 -6.58 3.73
CA LYS A 45 1.13 -7.82 3.76
C LYS A 45 1.92 -8.94 4.40
N ALA A 46 1.22 -9.80 5.15
CA ALA A 46 1.83 -10.96 5.76
C ALA A 46 2.39 -11.91 4.68
N GLY A 47 3.56 -12.49 4.92
CA GLY A 47 4.24 -13.40 3.99
C GLY A 47 4.92 -12.72 2.80
N GLU A 48 4.74 -11.42 2.60
CA GLU A 48 5.38 -10.65 1.53
C GLU A 48 6.54 -9.80 2.09
N ALA A 49 7.61 -9.63 1.31
CA ALA A 49 8.69 -8.72 1.68
C ALA A 49 8.20 -7.27 1.57
N SER A 50 8.52 -6.48 2.59
CA SER A 50 8.17 -5.06 2.71
C SER A 50 9.43 -4.27 3.05
N LYS A 51 9.71 -3.23 2.27
CA LYS A 51 10.87 -2.37 2.50
C LYS A 51 10.52 -1.27 3.49
N ALA A 52 11.10 -1.31 4.68
CA ALA A 52 10.98 -0.25 5.69
C ALA A 52 12.21 0.66 5.63
N TRP A 53 12.01 1.98 5.73
CA TRP A 53 13.11 2.94 5.77
C TRP A 53 12.80 4.14 6.67
N PHE A 54 13.88 4.76 7.16
CA PHE A 54 13.83 5.84 8.13
C PHE A 54 14.74 6.98 7.66
N ALA A 55 14.18 8.08 7.19
CA ALA A 55 14.98 9.28 6.93
C ALA A 55 15.23 10.01 8.25
N LEU A 56 16.44 9.85 8.78
CA LEU A 56 16.91 10.51 9.98
C LEU A 56 17.50 11.86 9.63
N THR A 57 17.16 12.91 10.36
CA THR A 57 17.63 14.28 10.11
C THR A 57 17.92 15.04 11.39
N LYS A 58 18.86 15.98 11.32
CA LYS A 58 19.14 17.01 12.34
C LYS A 58 18.27 18.25 12.10
N PRO A 59 18.22 19.22 13.04
CA PRO A 59 17.59 20.52 12.79
C PRO A 59 18.13 21.14 11.51
N GLY A 60 17.25 21.73 10.71
CA GLY A 60 17.58 22.24 9.37
C GLY A 60 17.47 21.20 8.26
N GLY A 61 17.12 19.94 8.57
CA GLY A 61 16.83 18.90 7.57
C GLY A 61 18.06 18.17 7.03
N GLU A 62 19.24 18.38 7.64
CA GLU A 62 20.45 17.65 7.27
C GLU A 62 20.30 16.17 7.59
N VAL A 63 20.54 15.30 6.61
CA VAL A 63 20.39 13.85 6.74
C VAL A 63 21.48 13.26 7.66
N ILE A 64 21.08 12.35 8.54
CA ILE A 64 21.98 11.48 9.31
C ILE A 64 22.07 10.14 8.55
N PRO A 65 23.18 9.88 7.82
CA PRO A 65 23.34 8.63 7.08
C PRO A 65 23.66 7.45 8.01
N LEU A 66 23.34 6.22 7.56
CA LEU A 66 23.53 4.99 8.34
C LEU A 66 25.01 4.73 8.69
N ASP A 67 25.94 5.14 7.83
CA ASP A 67 27.38 4.99 8.10
C ASP A 67 27.86 5.83 9.28
N ARG A 68 27.14 6.91 9.65
CA ARG A 68 27.38 7.75 10.84
C ARG A 68 26.58 7.33 12.08
N CYS A 69 25.63 6.41 11.94
CA CYS A 69 24.77 5.95 13.03
C CYS A 69 25.05 4.50 13.44
N ASN A 70 25.13 4.25 14.76
CA ASN A 70 24.99 2.92 15.36
C ASN A 70 23.51 2.53 15.47
N CYS A 71 22.83 2.53 14.33
CA CYS A 71 21.39 2.34 14.26
C CYS A 71 21.02 0.86 14.38
N GLN A 72 19.90 0.57 15.04
CA GLN A 72 19.32 -0.75 15.18
C GLN A 72 17.81 -0.71 14.99
N LEU A 73 17.27 -1.71 14.28
CA LEU A 73 15.84 -1.90 14.10
C LEU A 73 15.38 -3.14 14.88
N LYS A 74 14.35 -2.97 15.70
CA LYS A 74 13.70 -4.05 16.46
C LYS A 74 12.24 -4.11 16.08
N ILE A 75 11.76 -5.31 15.78
CA ILE A 75 10.36 -5.56 15.42
C ILE A 75 9.72 -6.38 16.51
N THR A 76 8.61 -5.89 17.05
CA THR A 76 7.86 -6.57 18.11
C THR A 76 6.40 -6.81 17.72
N SER A 77 5.83 -7.88 18.26
CA SER A 77 4.39 -8.14 18.23
C SER A 77 4.00 -8.68 19.61
N ASN A 78 2.86 -8.23 20.15
CA ASN A 78 2.41 -8.64 21.49
C ASN A 78 3.49 -8.52 22.58
N LYS A 79 4.28 -7.43 22.54
CA LYS A 79 5.40 -7.13 23.46
C LYS A 79 6.60 -8.10 23.37
N GLN A 80 6.60 -9.05 22.44
CA GLN A 80 7.72 -9.94 22.17
C GLN A 80 8.50 -9.47 20.94
N THR A 81 9.83 -9.50 21.01
CA THR A 81 10.69 -9.27 19.85
C THR A 81 10.64 -10.49 18.93
N ILE A 82 10.31 -10.26 17.66
CA ILE A 82 10.19 -11.32 16.66
C ILE A 82 11.31 -11.26 15.61
N ALA A 83 11.91 -10.09 15.40
CA ALA A 83 12.99 -9.89 14.46
C ALA A 83 13.83 -8.66 14.80
N GLN A 84 15.11 -8.71 14.41
CA GLN A 84 16.06 -7.60 14.46
C GLN A 84 16.83 -7.52 13.15
N PRO A 85 16.18 -7.09 12.05
CA PRO A 85 16.80 -7.07 10.74
C PRO A 85 18.01 -6.14 10.70
N THR A 86 19.05 -6.54 9.97
CA THR A 86 20.22 -5.70 9.73
C THR A 86 19.84 -4.52 8.82
N LEU A 87 20.15 -3.31 9.26
CA LEU A 87 19.97 -2.10 8.46
C LEU A 87 21.01 -2.01 7.35
N LYS A 88 20.58 -1.56 6.17
CA LYS A 88 21.41 -1.25 5.01
C LYS A 88 21.20 0.20 4.62
N ALA A 89 22.26 0.82 4.09
CA ALA A 89 22.17 2.16 3.54
C ALA A 89 21.42 2.09 2.21
N ILE A 90 20.33 2.82 2.07
CA ILE A 90 19.54 2.88 0.84
C ILE A 90 19.32 4.32 0.39
N SER A 91 18.80 4.50 -0.82
CA SER A 91 18.23 5.77 -1.27
C SER A 91 16.74 5.59 -1.53
N ALA A 92 15.93 6.50 -1.00
CA ALA A 92 14.49 6.52 -1.17
C ALA A 92 14.00 7.96 -1.20
N GLU A 93 13.05 8.25 -2.10
CA GLU A 93 12.61 9.62 -2.37
C GLU A 93 13.81 10.55 -2.62
N GLN A 94 13.92 11.66 -1.87
CA GLN A 94 15.05 12.59 -1.92
C GLN A 94 16.24 12.19 -1.03
N TYR A 95 16.08 11.19 -0.17
CA TYR A 95 17.07 10.84 0.86
C TYR A 95 18.08 9.80 0.36
N LYS A 96 19.33 9.95 0.80
CA LYS A 96 20.45 9.07 0.42
C LYS A 96 21.17 8.56 1.66
N GLY A 97 21.65 7.32 1.59
CA GLY A 97 22.42 6.68 2.66
C GLY A 97 21.61 6.41 3.93
N ILE A 98 20.27 6.48 3.87
CA ILE A 98 19.42 6.34 5.05
C ILE A 98 19.29 4.88 5.49
N PRO A 99 19.02 4.63 6.78
CA PRO A 99 18.69 3.30 7.27
C PRO A 99 17.46 2.70 6.59
N GLY A 100 17.59 1.52 6.00
CA GLY A 100 16.48 0.72 5.49
C GLY A 100 16.69 -0.78 5.68
N ALA A 101 15.61 -1.54 5.68
CA ALA A 101 15.62 -2.99 5.81
C ALA A 101 14.45 -3.63 5.03
N GLU A 102 14.69 -4.83 4.53
CA GLU A 102 13.62 -5.73 4.08
C GLU A 102 13.03 -6.46 5.28
N VAL A 103 11.71 -6.50 5.37
CA VAL A 103 10.96 -7.10 6.47
C VAL A 103 9.85 -7.98 5.91
N THR A 104 9.75 -9.23 6.35
CA THR A 104 8.60 -10.10 6.08
C THR A 104 7.87 -10.34 7.39
N PHE A 105 6.60 -9.94 7.44
CA PHE A 105 5.75 -10.18 8.60
C PHE A 105 5.12 -11.56 8.51
N PRO A 106 5.15 -12.39 9.57
CA PRO A 106 4.67 -13.77 9.49
C PRO A 106 3.15 -13.85 9.37
N GLN A 107 2.42 -12.92 9.98
CA GLN A 107 0.95 -12.93 10.06
C GLN A 107 0.38 -11.51 9.99
N ALA A 108 -0.90 -11.39 9.64
CA ALA A 108 -1.62 -10.14 9.74
C ALA A 108 -1.75 -9.70 11.21
N GLY A 109 -1.76 -8.39 11.46
CA GLY A 109 -1.84 -7.86 12.81
C GLY A 109 -1.07 -6.55 12.97
N ILE A 110 -0.89 -6.13 14.22
CA ILE A 110 -0.15 -4.91 14.57
C ILE A 110 1.25 -5.30 15.04
N TYR A 111 2.24 -4.63 14.48
CA TYR A 111 3.64 -4.76 14.84
C TYR A 111 4.21 -3.39 15.18
N THR A 112 5.15 -3.33 16.11
CA THR A 112 5.89 -2.10 16.39
C THR A 112 7.29 -2.21 15.79
N LEU A 113 7.64 -1.27 14.93
CA LEU A 113 8.99 -1.08 14.41
C LEU A 113 9.68 0.00 15.24
N GLU A 114 10.66 -0.40 16.04
CA GLU A 114 11.46 0.49 16.86
C GLU A 114 12.83 0.70 16.22
N ILE A 115 13.11 1.93 15.77
CA ILE A 115 14.44 2.37 15.32
C ILE A 115 15.10 3.12 16.47
N SER A 116 16.35 2.78 16.77
CA SER A 116 17.15 3.47 17.78
C SER A 116 18.58 3.64 17.31
N GLY A 117 19.30 4.59 17.87
CA GLY A 117 20.69 4.80 17.48
C GLY A 117 21.45 5.80 18.34
N THR A 118 22.77 5.76 18.18
CA THR A 118 23.74 6.72 18.71
C THR A 118 24.72 7.10 17.61
N PRO A 119 25.40 8.26 17.71
CA PRO A 119 26.47 8.60 16.78
C PRO A 119 27.64 7.61 16.88
N LYS A 120 28.33 7.37 15.75
CA LYS A 120 29.48 6.45 15.67
C LYS A 120 30.81 7.05 16.07
N VAL A 121 31.02 8.33 15.75
CA VAL A 121 32.33 8.98 15.89
C VAL A 121 32.25 10.01 17.02
N ASP A 122 31.43 11.04 16.85
CA ASP A 122 31.36 12.18 17.77
C ASP A 122 30.02 12.18 18.50
N ALA A 123 30.04 12.08 19.83
CA ALA A 123 28.84 12.10 20.66
C ALA A 123 27.98 13.37 20.48
N ASP A 124 28.59 14.44 19.97
CA ASP A 124 27.95 15.74 19.74
C ASP A 124 27.32 15.90 18.34
N GLU A 125 27.46 14.92 17.44
CA GLU A 125 26.89 15.00 16.08
C GLU A 125 25.35 14.99 16.12
N PHE A 126 24.78 14.13 16.97
CA PHE A 126 23.34 14.07 17.26
C PHE A 126 23.08 13.30 18.56
N ASN A 127 21.93 13.53 19.20
CA ASN A 127 21.52 12.86 20.43
C ASN A 127 21.15 11.40 20.18
N ALA A 128 21.39 10.53 21.17
CA ALA A 128 20.79 9.20 21.17
C ALA A 128 19.26 9.30 21.04
N PHE A 129 18.65 8.39 20.29
CA PHE A 129 17.22 8.44 19.99
C PHE A 129 16.58 7.06 19.95
N LYS A 130 15.25 7.02 20.09
CA LYS A 130 14.42 5.83 19.93
C LYS A 130 13.00 6.18 19.48
N PHE A 131 12.64 5.77 18.28
CA PHE A 131 11.30 5.95 17.72
C PHE A 131 10.61 4.62 17.51
N ALA A 132 9.36 4.51 17.96
CA ALA A 132 8.51 3.35 17.74
C ALA A 132 7.34 3.69 16.81
N TYR A 133 7.10 2.89 15.78
CA TYR A 133 6.00 3.06 14.83
C TYR A 133 5.13 1.81 14.80
N ASP A 134 3.82 1.98 15.01
CA ASP A 134 2.88 0.88 14.86
C ASP A 134 2.50 0.73 13.38
N VAL A 135 2.63 -0.50 12.90
CA VAL A 135 2.37 -0.89 11.52
C VAL A 135 1.27 -1.94 11.54
N THR A 136 0.17 -1.64 10.83
CA THR A 136 -0.90 -2.61 10.60
C THR A 136 -0.56 -3.41 9.35
N VAL A 137 -0.37 -4.71 9.52
CA VAL A 137 -0.08 -5.67 8.45
C VAL A 137 -1.37 -6.35 8.03
N GLN A 138 -1.66 -6.29 6.73
CA GLN A 138 -2.83 -6.95 6.15
C GLN A 138 -2.60 -8.45 5.95
N ALA A 139 -3.69 -9.18 5.77
CA ALA A 139 -3.61 -10.56 5.28
C ALA A 139 -2.89 -10.59 3.93
N GLY A 140 -1.89 -11.47 3.81
CA GLY A 140 -1.26 -11.77 2.53
C GLY A 140 -2.15 -12.61 1.63
N ALA A 141 -1.66 -12.88 0.42
CA ALA A 141 -2.26 -13.94 -0.39
C ALA A 141 -2.27 -15.24 0.42
N ALA A 142 -3.42 -15.91 0.49
CA ALA A 142 -3.44 -17.30 0.95
C ALA A 142 -2.41 -18.08 0.11
N PRO A 143 -1.67 -19.04 0.70
CA PRO A 143 -0.88 -19.96 -0.11
C PRO A 143 -1.81 -20.48 -1.20
N GLN A 144 -1.49 -20.19 -2.46
CA GLN A 144 -2.18 -20.86 -3.56
C GLN A 144 -1.99 -22.34 -3.27
N SER A 145 -3.09 -23.05 -3.00
CA SER A 145 -3.05 -24.49 -2.99
C SER A 145 -2.36 -24.90 -4.29
N SER A 146 -1.24 -25.61 -4.18
CA SER A 146 -0.59 -26.25 -5.32
C SER A 146 -1.67 -26.86 -6.20
N PRO A 147 -1.58 -26.79 -7.54
CA PRO A 147 -2.60 -27.40 -8.39
C PRO A 147 -2.72 -28.86 -7.94
N VAL A 148 -3.84 -29.19 -7.29
CA VAL A 148 -4.20 -30.59 -7.05
C VAL A 148 -4.15 -31.20 -8.43
N ALA A 149 -3.23 -32.15 -8.63
CA ALA A 149 -3.11 -32.89 -9.87
C ALA A 149 -4.52 -33.27 -10.30
N GLN A 150 -4.97 -32.72 -11.43
CA GLN A 150 -6.28 -33.06 -11.96
C GLN A 150 -6.24 -34.55 -12.25
N VAL A 151 -6.96 -35.33 -11.44
CA VAL A 151 -7.20 -36.75 -11.71
C VAL A 151 -7.81 -36.80 -13.11
N PRO A 152 -7.24 -37.57 -14.06
CA PRO A 152 -7.82 -37.68 -15.39
C PRO A 152 -9.27 -38.17 -15.24
N THR A 153 -10.23 -37.35 -15.65
CA THR A 153 -11.60 -37.82 -15.86
C THR A 153 -11.53 -38.85 -16.97
N THR A 154 -11.69 -40.13 -16.62
CA THR A 154 -11.81 -41.22 -17.58
C THR A 154 -12.99 -40.89 -18.51
N THR A 155 -12.69 -40.68 -19.79
CA THR A 155 -13.67 -40.46 -20.85
C THR A 155 -14.68 -41.60 -20.83
N GLN A 156 -15.91 -41.28 -20.41
CA GLN A 156 -17.06 -42.16 -20.52
C GLN A 156 -17.43 -42.28 -22.01
N PRO A 157 -17.60 -43.50 -22.57
CA PRO A 157 -17.84 -43.68 -24.00
C PRO A 157 -19.15 -43.01 -24.44
N ALA A 158 -19.07 -42.21 -25.50
CA ALA A 158 -20.25 -41.75 -26.21
C ALA A 158 -20.86 -42.94 -26.96
N GLU A 159 -22.00 -43.43 -26.49
CA GLU A 159 -22.82 -44.38 -27.26
C GLU A 159 -23.48 -43.65 -28.43
N THR A 160 -22.91 -43.83 -29.62
CA THR A 160 -23.50 -43.47 -30.90
C THR A 160 -24.62 -44.45 -31.28
N GLY A 161 -25.84 -44.16 -30.84
CA GLY A 161 -27.06 -44.79 -31.34
C GLY A 161 -27.74 -43.90 -32.39
N TRP A 162 -27.49 -44.18 -33.67
CA TRP A 162 -28.26 -43.59 -34.78
C TRP A 162 -29.62 -44.27 -34.88
N ILE A 163 -30.66 -43.60 -34.40
CA ILE A 163 -32.05 -43.93 -34.74
C ILE A 163 -32.83 -42.63 -34.94
N LEU A 164 -33.13 -42.31 -36.21
CA LEU A 164 -34.18 -41.35 -36.55
C LEU A 164 -35.51 -42.09 -36.56
N PRO A 165 -36.59 -41.45 -36.08
CA PRO A 165 -37.64 -41.14 -37.04
C PRO A 165 -38.27 -39.75 -36.85
N VAL A 166 -38.74 -39.26 -38.00
CA VAL A 166 -39.60 -38.13 -38.28
C VAL A 166 -40.82 -38.06 -37.34
N THR A 167 -41.21 -36.87 -36.88
CA THR A 167 -42.61 -36.36 -36.99
C THR A 167 -42.77 -34.90 -36.56
N ILE A 168 -43.80 -34.30 -37.17
CA ILE A 168 -44.23 -32.90 -37.27
C ILE A 168 -44.90 -32.41 -35.97
N GLY A 169 -44.83 -31.10 -35.65
CA GLY A 169 -45.85 -30.49 -34.77
C GLY A 169 -45.60 -29.09 -34.18
N ALA A 170 -46.23 -28.08 -34.80
CA ALA A 170 -46.88 -26.89 -34.19
C ALA A 170 -46.10 -25.75 -33.48
N ILE A 171 -46.08 -24.62 -34.20
CA ILE A 171 -46.30 -23.19 -33.84
C ILE A 171 -46.67 -22.86 -32.37
N ALA A 172 -46.00 -21.85 -31.79
CA ALA A 172 -46.64 -20.80 -30.98
C ALA A 172 -45.78 -19.51 -30.92
N LEU A 173 -46.41 -18.41 -31.34
CA LEU A 173 -45.93 -17.03 -31.26
C LEU A 173 -45.94 -16.54 -29.80
N ALA A 174 -44.91 -15.80 -29.38
CA ALA A 174 -45.04 -14.82 -28.31
C ALA A 174 -44.03 -13.68 -28.50
N ALA A 175 -44.54 -12.58 -29.05
CA ALA A 175 -43.94 -11.27 -28.99
C ALA A 175 -43.97 -10.74 -27.54
N GLY A 176 -42.95 -9.96 -27.16
CA GLY A 176 -42.88 -9.35 -25.84
C GLY A 176 -41.78 -8.30 -25.74
N ALA A 177 -41.92 -7.22 -26.52
CA ALA A 177 -41.15 -6.00 -26.33
C ALA A 177 -41.58 -5.33 -25.02
N TRP A 178 -40.66 -5.13 -24.08
CA TRP A 178 -40.85 -4.22 -22.95
C TRP A 178 -39.98 -2.98 -23.15
N ILE A 179 -40.58 -1.96 -23.75
CA ILE A 179 -40.13 -0.57 -23.70
C ILE A 179 -41.19 0.20 -22.92
N MET A 180 -40.82 0.82 -21.79
CA MET A 180 -41.18 2.20 -21.42
C MET A 180 -40.61 2.50 -20.03
N LYS A 181 -39.67 3.45 -19.93
CA LYS A 181 -39.88 4.91 -19.82
C LYS A 181 -40.24 5.31 -18.39
N ARG A 182 -39.26 5.85 -17.66
CA ARG A 182 -39.50 6.64 -16.46
C ARG A 182 -38.88 8.02 -16.65
N SER A 183 -39.74 9.01 -16.89
CA SER A 183 -39.42 10.42 -16.82
C SER A 183 -40.33 11.07 -15.78
N VAL A 184 -39.71 11.45 -14.67
CA VAL A 184 -39.89 12.65 -13.85
C VAL A 184 -41.27 13.32 -13.81
N LYS A 185 -41.85 13.41 -12.60
CA LYS A 185 -42.20 14.69 -11.94
C LYS A 185 -42.73 14.45 -10.51
N ASN A 186 -42.11 15.10 -9.53
CA ASN A 186 -42.74 16.04 -8.59
C ASN A 186 -41.64 16.85 -7.90
#